data_AF-A0A0K0E345-F1
#
_entry.id   AF-A0A0K0E345-F1
#
_cell.length_a   1.000
_cell.length_b   1.000
_cell.length_c   1.000
_cell.angle_alpha   90.00
_cell.angle_beta   90.00
_cell.angle_gamma   90.00
#
_symmetry.space_group_name_H-M   'P 1'
#
loop_
_entity.id
_entity.type
_entity.pdbx_description
1 polymer ?
#
loop_
_entity_poly.entity_id
_entity_poly.type
_entity_poly.pdbx_seq_one_letter_code
_entity_poly.pdbx_strand_id
1 'polypeptide(L)'
;MFKNCVKLLNSRVKLFNPIIVRSKNTETYNNLGLFREFFDEPKNWNVMEISRTRRPGREWTVDELRLKSNSDLHKLWYVLLKERNMLLTMKHAHILNGKGFPNDERTDRVKMSMENIETVISERNSAFYELETGLPATPKKRRVTSFLGFTYEKQVEEHVLPHEITKEKEYEIPYLDEDAYMMQKLWKEKKYWQDIELGNMKLLEEQRNNNQVKHRRSLRRVYNDISQVKGLREAFTQKHNRFIKGHQKKEISIFIVFKKRLLITIISALVRCLDIVKKRLFPPRYLLENIQLQQEE
;
A
#
# COMPACT_ATOMS: atom_id res chain seq x y z
N MET A 1 -53.68 -64.95 -15.11
CA MET A 1 -53.03 -64.46 -13.88
C MET A 1 -52.33 -63.11 -14.10
N PHE A 2 -53.03 -62.02 -14.43
CA PHE A 2 -52.45 -60.66 -14.40
C PHE A 2 -53.56 -59.60 -14.29
N LYS A 3 -54.27 -59.59 -13.16
CA LYS A 3 -55.20 -58.52 -12.78
C LYS A 3 -54.88 -58.14 -11.36
N ASN A 4 -53.84 -57.32 -11.12
CA ASN A 4 -53.63 -56.56 -9.87
C ASN A 4 -52.35 -55.69 -9.83
N CYS A 5 -51.92 -55.07 -10.94
CA CYS A 5 -50.75 -54.16 -10.90
C CYS A 5 -51.08 -52.65 -10.99
N VAL A 6 -52.35 -52.22 -10.92
CA VAL A 6 -52.72 -50.80 -11.08
C VAL A 6 -53.08 -50.10 -9.75
N LYS A 7 -53.15 -50.82 -8.62
CA LYS A 7 -53.54 -50.24 -7.32
C LYS A 7 -52.39 -49.58 -6.53
N LEU A 8 -51.15 -49.60 -7.03
CA LEU A 8 -50.00 -48.97 -6.35
C LEU A 8 -49.51 -47.66 -6.98
N LEU A 9 -50.25 -47.11 -7.96
CA LEU A 9 -49.93 -45.81 -8.58
C LEU A 9 -50.90 -44.68 -8.19
N ASN A 10 -51.67 -44.87 -7.11
CA ASN A 10 -52.62 -43.87 -6.60
C ASN A 10 -52.33 -43.42 -5.16
N SER A 11 -51.09 -43.51 -4.69
CA SER A 11 -50.63 -42.52 -3.72
C SER A 11 -50.30 -41.25 -4.51
N ARG A 12 -51.29 -40.36 -4.65
CA ARG A 12 -51.02 -38.93 -4.79
C ARG A 12 -50.27 -38.52 -3.52
N VAL A 13 -48.98 -38.82 -3.46
CA VAL A 13 -48.05 -38.01 -2.70
C VAL A 13 -48.22 -36.63 -3.32
N LYS A 14 -48.98 -35.78 -2.64
CA LYS A 14 -48.89 -34.35 -2.86
C LYS A 14 -47.42 -34.06 -2.62
N LEU A 15 -46.64 -34.03 -3.70
CA LEU A 15 -45.36 -33.35 -3.70
C LEU A 15 -45.74 -31.91 -3.37
N PHE A 16 -45.72 -31.61 -2.08
CA PHE A 16 -45.65 -30.25 -1.60
C PHE A 16 -44.37 -29.73 -2.24
N ASN A 17 -44.50 -29.03 -3.37
CA ASN A 17 -43.46 -28.12 -3.82
C ASN A 17 -43.41 -27.04 -2.72
N PRO A 18 -42.39 -26.99 -1.84
CA PRO A 18 -42.33 -25.93 -0.84
C PRO A 18 -41.63 -24.71 -1.47
N ILE A 19 -41.94 -24.42 -2.73
CA ILE A 19 -41.21 -23.44 -3.51
C ILE A 19 -42.25 -22.52 -4.18
N ILE A 20 -42.44 -21.41 -3.45
CA ILE A 20 -42.86 -20.09 -3.94
C ILE A 20 -44.37 -19.93 -4.16
N VAL A 21 -45.14 -20.10 -3.09
CA VAL A 21 -46.18 -19.11 -2.78
C VAL A 21 -45.91 -18.64 -1.36
N ARG A 22 -44.93 -17.73 -1.19
CA ARG A 22 -44.94 -16.85 -0.02
C ARG A 22 -46.13 -15.93 -0.22
N SER A 23 -47.29 -16.34 0.31
CA SER A 23 -48.40 -15.43 0.49
C SER A 23 -47.87 -14.23 1.27
N LYS A 24 -48.21 -13.03 0.82
CA LYS A 24 -47.89 -11.78 1.50
C LYS A 24 -48.69 -11.73 2.80
N ASN A 25 -48.26 -12.47 3.82
CA ASN A 25 -48.91 -12.41 5.12
C ASN A 25 -48.42 -11.12 5.78
N THR A 26 -49.16 -10.02 5.57
CA THR A 26 -48.95 -8.75 6.28
C THR A 26 -48.95 -8.96 7.81
N GLU A 27 -49.73 -9.93 8.28
CA GLU A 27 -49.80 -10.37 9.67
C GLU A 27 -48.46 -10.93 10.18
N THR A 28 -47.76 -11.74 9.38
CA THR A 28 -46.45 -12.25 9.82
C THR A 28 -45.45 -11.12 9.90
N TYR A 29 -45.43 -10.19 8.93
CA TYR A 29 -44.57 -8.99 8.96
C TYR A 29 -44.80 -8.13 10.21
N ASN A 30 -46.05 -7.96 10.64
CA ASN A 30 -46.38 -7.21 11.86
C ASN A 30 -45.91 -7.91 13.14
N ASN A 31 -45.87 -9.25 13.13
CA ASN A 31 -45.41 -10.06 14.26
C ASN A 31 -43.88 -10.14 14.40
N LEU A 32 -43.09 -9.54 13.50
CA LEU A 32 -41.61 -9.53 13.58
C LEU A 32 -41.07 -8.64 14.72
N GLY A 33 -41.89 -7.74 15.27
CA GLY A 33 -41.46 -6.82 16.33
C GLY A 33 -40.23 -6.01 15.92
N LEU A 34 -39.13 -6.16 16.68
CA LEU A 34 -37.85 -5.48 16.43
C LEU A 34 -37.22 -5.85 15.09
N PHE A 35 -37.41 -7.08 14.61
CA PHE A 35 -36.80 -7.55 13.36
C PHE A 35 -37.40 -6.91 12.11
N ARG A 36 -38.52 -6.19 12.26
CA ARG A 36 -39.20 -5.52 11.16
C ARG A 36 -38.28 -4.53 10.44
N GLU A 37 -37.39 -3.84 11.15
CA GLU A 37 -36.48 -2.84 10.58
C GLU A 37 -35.39 -3.44 9.67
N PHE A 38 -35.13 -4.74 9.76
CA PHE A 38 -34.17 -5.44 8.90
C PHE A 38 -34.72 -5.82 7.53
N PHE A 39 -36.02 -5.61 7.28
CA PHE A 39 -36.65 -5.95 6.02
C PHE A 39 -37.34 -4.73 5.43
N ASP A 40 -37.24 -4.59 4.11
CA ASP A 40 -37.98 -3.56 3.36
C ASP A 40 -39.49 -3.83 3.47
N GLU A 41 -40.29 -2.82 3.12
CA GLU A 41 -41.73 -2.93 3.11
C GLU A 41 -42.19 -4.18 2.31
N PRO A 42 -43.21 -4.93 2.78
CA PRO A 42 -43.71 -6.11 2.09
C PRO A 42 -44.17 -5.85 0.65
N LYS A 43 -44.47 -4.58 0.34
CA LYS A 43 -44.87 -4.11 -1.01
C LYS A 43 -43.71 -4.09 -2.00
N ASN A 44 -42.47 -4.00 -1.53
CA ASN A 44 -41.26 -3.93 -2.34
C ASN A 44 -40.65 -5.32 -2.61
N TRP A 45 -41.14 -6.37 -1.96
CA TRP A 45 -40.63 -7.73 -2.16
C TRP A 45 -40.99 -8.29 -3.54
N ASN A 46 -40.06 -9.05 -4.12
CA ASN A 46 -40.20 -9.72 -5.42
C ASN A 46 -40.47 -8.79 -6.62
N VAL A 47 -40.17 -7.49 -6.49
CA VAL A 47 -40.25 -6.55 -7.63
C VAL A 47 -38.86 -6.42 -8.26
N MET A 48 -38.79 -6.45 -9.59
CA MET A 48 -37.52 -6.26 -10.32
C MET A 48 -37.00 -4.83 -10.20
N GLU A 49 -37.90 -3.84 -10.24
CA GLU A 49 -37.58 -2.42 -10.05
C GLU A 49 -38.59 -1.76 -9.11
N ILE A 50 -38.10 -0.96 -8.17
CA ILE A 50 -38.95 -0.24 -7.23
C ILE A 50 -39.69 0.89 -7.98
N SER A 51 -40.98 1.06 -7.66
CA SER A 51 -41.81 2.16 -8.21
C SER A 51 -41.17 3.53 -8.01
N ARG A 52 -41.39 4.47 -8.94
CA ARG A 52 -40.82 5.83 -8.92
C ARG A 52 -40.99 6.55 -7.58
N THR A 53 -42.13 6.37 -6.91
CA THR A 53 -42.42 6.99 -5.60
C THR A 53 -41.60 6.41 -4.45
N ARG A 54 -41.18 5.14 -4.56
CA ARG A 54 -40.39 4.43 -3.54
C ARG A 54 -38.92 4.27 -3.96
N ARG A 55 -38.54 4.87 -5.10
CA ARG A 55 -37.16 4.91 -5.54
C ARG A 55 -36.36 5.71 -4.51
N PRO A 56 -35.18 5.25 -4.09
CA PRO A 56 -34.32 6.02 -3.21
C PRO A 56 -34.03 7.39 -3.80
N GLY A 57 -33.98 8.38 -2.92
CA GLY A 57 -33.57 9.74 -3.26
C GLY A 57 -32.07 9.84 -3.55
N ARG A 58 -31.61 11.09 -3.65
CA ARG A 58 -30.19 11.46 -3.72
C ARG A 58 -29.49 11.18 -2.39
N GLU A 59 -28.20 10.90 -2.43
CA GLU A 59 -27.30 10.88 -1.28
C GLU A 59 -27.18 12.26 -0.60
N TRP A 60 -26.84 12.27 0.67
CA TRP A 60 -26.57 13.51 1.42
C TRP A 60 -25.27 14.14 0.96
N THR A 61 -25.29 15.43 0.61
CA THR A 61 -24.07 16.19 0.26
C THR A 61 -23.39 16.76 1.50
N VAL A 62 -22.06 16.89 1.42
CA VAL A 62 -21.22 17.43 2.50
C VAL A 62 -21.71 18.82 2.94
N ASP A 63 -22.09 19.69 2.01
CA ASP A 63 -22.55 21.05 2.32
C ASP A 63 -23.86 21.09 3.12
N GLU A 64 -24.79 20.16 2.84
CA GLU A 64 -26.04 20.04 3.61
C GLU A 64 -25.78 19.55 5.03
N LEU A 65 -24.82 18.63 5.18
CA LEU A 65 -24.43 18.05 6.46
C LEU A 65 -23.68 19.07 7.34
N ARG A 66 -22.92 20.00 6.75
CA ARG A 66 -22.26 21.09 7.47
C ARG A 66 -23.24 22.03 8.17
N LEU A 67 -24.45 22.19 7.63
CA LEU A 67 -25.52 23.01 8.22
C LEU A 67 -26.23 22.32 9.40
N LYS A 68 -25.99 21.03 9.65
CA LYS A 68 -26.66 20.25 10.71
C LYS A 68 -25.86 20.21 12.00
N SER A 69 -26.59 20.13 13.12
CA SER A 69 -26.01 19.97 14.46
C SER A 69 -25.37 18.58 14.63
N ASN A 70 -24.41 18.43 15.55
CA ASN A 70 -23.79 17.13 15.85
C ASN A 70 -24.82 16.11 16.40
N SER A 71 -25.82 16.56 17.16
CA SER A 71 -26.90 15.70 17.65
C SER A 71 -27.75 15.13 16.50
N ASP A 72 -28.05 15.95 15.50
CA ASP A 72 -28.82 15.51 14.35
C ASP A 72 -28.02 14.61 13.41
N LEU A 73 -26.72 14.89 13.22
CA LEU A 73 -25.82 14.00 12.49
C LEU A 73 -25.74 12.61 13.15
N HIS A 74 -25.68 12.56 14.48
CA HIS A 74 -25.69 11.31 15.23
C HIS A 74 -27.00 10.53 15.04
N LYS A 75 -28.16 11.21 15.09
CA LYS A 75 -29.45 10.57 14.78
C LYS A 75 -29.50 10.07 13.34
N LEU A 76 -29.05 10.90 12.40
CA LEU A 76 -29.02 10.56 10.98
C LEU A 76 -28.13 9.34 10.71
N TRP A 77 -26.98 9.24 11.37
CA TRP A 77 -26.11 8.07 11.30
C TRP A 77 -26.86 6.77 11.62
N TYR A 78 -27.67 6.75 12.68
CA TYR A 78 -28.47 5.57 13.02
C TYR A 78 -29.58 5.28 12.02
N VAL A 79 -30.22 6.30 11.44
CA VAL A 79 -31.20 6.10 10.37
C VAL A 79 -30.54 5.44 9.16
N LEU A 80 -29.36 5.93 8.74
CA LEU A 80 -28.59 5.34 7.64
C LEU A 80 -28.05 3.95 7.98
N LEU A 81 -27.65 3.71 9.23
CA LEU A 81 -27.17 2.40 9.67
C LEU A 81 -28.26 1.34 9.61
N LYS A 82 -29.50 1.68 10.03
CA LYS A 82 -30.65 0.77 9.92
C LYS A 82 -30.95 0.43 8.47
N GLU A 83 -30.96 1.45 7.62
CA GLU A 83 -31.12 1.31 6.17
C GLU A 83 -30.04 0.42 5.55
N ARG A 84 -28.75 0.66 5.86
CA ARG A 84 -27.63 -0.16 5.40
C ARG A 84 -27.79 -1.62 5.81
N ASN A 85 -28.15 -1.88 7.06
CA ASN A 85 -28.35 -3.24 7.56
C ASN A 85 -29.51 -3.94 6.85
N MET A 86 -30.62 -3.24 6.62
CA MET A 86 -31.76 -3.73 5.84
C MET A 86 -31.39 -4.06 4.38
N LEU A 87 -30.52 -3.25 3.75
CA LEU A 87 -30.06 -3.53 2.39
C LEU A 87 -29.13 -4.75 2.34
N LEU A 88 -28.23 -4.90 3.31
CA LEU A 88 -27.32 -6.04 3.38
C LEU A 88 -28.06 -7.37 3.58
N THR A 89 -29.06 -7.41 4.46
CA THR A 89 -29.90 -8.61 4.67
C THR A 89 -30.66 -8.98 3.40
N MET A 90 -31.27 -8.00 2.74
CA MET A 90 -31.99 -8.22 1.49
C MET A 90 -31.05 -8.65 0.35
N LYS A 91 -29.91 -7.99 0.17
CA LYS A 91 -28.92 -8.34 -0.85
C LYS A 91 -28.43 -9.77 -0.66
N HIS A 92 -28.14 -10.17 0.57
CA HIS A 92 -27.75 -11.55 0.88
C HIS A 92 -28.88 -12.55 0.54
N ALA A 93 -30.13 -12.25 0.91
CA ALA A 93 -31.27 -13.08 0.57
C ALA A 93 -31.49 -13.21 -0.96
N HIS A 94 -31.27 -12.14 -1.72
CA HIS A 94 -31.36 -12.18 -3.18
C HIS A 94 -30.25 -13.04 -3.80
N ILE A 95 -29.01 -12.93 -3.31
CA ILE A 95 -27.87 -13.76 -3.74
C ILE A 95 -28.15 -15.24 -3.49
N LEU A 96 -28.63 -15.61 -2.29
CA LEU A 96 -28.98 -16.99 -1.95
C LEU A 96 -30.07 -17.56 -2.86
N ASN A 97 -31.01 -16.71 -3.30
CA ASN A 97 -32.07 -17.09 -4.22
C ASN A 97 -31.65 -17.05 -5.70
N GLY A 98 -30.39 -16.73 -6.00
CA GLY A 98 -29.88 -16.59 -7.37
C GLY A 98 -30.54 -15.46 -8.17
N LYS A 99 -31.04 -14.42 -7.50
CA LYS A 99 -31.71 -13.27 -8.13
C LYS A 99 -30.85 -12.01 -8.02
N GLY A 100 -30.92 -11.16 -9.03
CA GLY A 100 -30.36 -9.81 -8.95
C GLY A 100 -31.04 -9.00 -7.84
N PHE A 101 -30.27 -8.14 -7.17
CA PHE A 101 -30.80 -7.23 -6.16
C PHE A 101 -31.48 -6.03 -6.85
N PRO A 102 -32.74 -5.71 -6.52
CA PRO A 102 -33.41 -4.54 -7.08
C PRO A 102 -32.69 -3.26 -6.69
N ASN A 103 -32.30 -2.45 -7.68
CA ASN A 103 -31.71 -1.12 -7.50
C ASN A 103 -30.52 -1.07 -6.52
N ASP A 104 -29.43 -1.75 -6.87
CA ASP A 104 -28.21 -1.81 -6.04
C ASP A 104 -27.56 -0.44 -5.79
N GLU A 105 -27.86 0.56 -6.63
CA GLU A 105 -27.42 1.96 -6.44
C GLU A 105 -27.81 2.52 -5.07
N ARG A 106 -28.89 2.01 -4.45
CA ARG A 106 -29.31 2.42 -3.09
C ARG A 106 -28.21 2.16 -2.07
N THR A 107 -27.51 1.03 -2.19
CA THR A 107 -26.40 0.65 -1.32
C THR A 107 -25.27 1.65 -1.40
N ASP A 108 -24.92 2.06 -2.62
CA ASP A 108 -23.84 3.01 -2.88
C ASP A 108 -24.19 4.41 -2.36
N ARG A 109 -25.43 4.89 -2.55
CA ARG A 109 -25.87 6.20 -2.03
C ARG A 109 -25.86 6.28 -0.50
N VAL A 110 -26.27 5.21 0.17
CA VAL A 110 -26.20 5.12 1.65
C VAL A 110 -24.73 5.12 2.10
N LYS A 111 -23.88 4.35 1.43
CA LYS A 111 -22.44 4.31 1.72
C LYS A 111 -21.80 5.70 1.56
N MET A 112 -22.04 6.38 0.43
CA MET A 112 -21.54 7.74 0.19
C MET A 112 -22.05 8.74 1.23
N SER A 113 -23.32 8.63 1.63
CA SER A 113 -23.87 9.49 2.68
C SER A 113 -23.19 9.27 4.04
N MET A 114 -22.88 8.01 4.39
CA MET A 114 -22.16 7.69 5.62
C MET A 114 -20.71 8.22 5.59
N GLU A 115 -20.00 8.04 4.47
CA GLU A 115 -18.66 8.59 4.27
C GLU A 115 -18.68 10.13 4.38
N ASN A 116 -19.67 10.80 3.80
CA ASN A 116 -19.83 12.25 3.90
C ASN A 116 -20.12 12.74 5.33
N ILE A 117 -20.82 11.95 6.15
CA ILE A 117 -21.02 12.29 7.58
C ILE A 117 -19.69 12.14 8.33
N GLU A 118 -18.95 11.06 8.08
CA GLU A 118 -17.65 10.82 8.71
C GLU A 118 -16.64 11.93 8.37
N THR A 119 -16.60 12.39 7.12
CA THR A 119 -15.73 13.50 6.72
C THR A 119 -16.08 14.80 7.44
N VAL A 120 -17.36 15.17 7.51
CA VAL A 120 -17.79 16.39 8.22
C VAL A 120 -17.45 16.33 9.72
N ILE A 121 -17.64 15.17 10.35
CA ILE A 121 -17.30 14.98 11.77
C ILE A 121 -15.77 15.05 11.96
N SER A 122 -15.00 14.42 11.07
CA SER A 122 -13.53 14.47 11.10
C SER A 122 -13.00 15.89 10.91
N GLU A 123 -13.55 16.65 9.96
CA GLU A 123 -13.25 18.07 9.72
C GLU A 123 -13.49 18.90 11.00
N ARG A 124 -14.67 18.73 11.62
CA ARG A 124 -15.04 19.45 12.86
C ARG A 124 -14.10 19.10 14.02
N ASN A 125 -13.80 17.82 14.20
CA ASN A 125 -12.89 17.38 15.25
C ASN A 125 -11.47 17.90 15.00
N SER A 126 -10.95 17.82 13.78
CA SER A 126 -9.61 18.34 13.46
C SER A 126 -9.52 19.83 13.74
N ALA A 127 -10.50 20.62 13.31
CA ALA A 127 -10.53 22.06 13.57
C ALA A 127 -10.55 22.38 15.08
N PHE A 128 -11.32 21.62 15.87
CA PHE A 128 -11.34 21.79 17.32
C PHE A 128 -9.98 21.50 17.97
N TYR A 129 -9.38 20.34 17.67
CA TYR A 129 -8.09 19.96 18.26
C TYR A 129 -6.93 20.85 17.79
N GLU A 130 -6.97 21.35 16.55
CA GLU A 130 -5.98 22.29 16.03
C GLU A 130 -6.03 23.63 16.76
N LEU A 131 -7.21 24.11 17.16
CA LEU A 131 -7.36 25.32 17.96
C LEU A 131 -6.90 25.13 19.41
N GLU A 132 -7.27 24.01 20.05
CA GLU A 132 -6.97 23.76 21.46
C GLU A 132 -5.51 23.34 21.70
N THR A 133 -4.97 22.47 20.83
CA THR A 133 -3.65 21.83 21.03
C THR A 133 -2.63 22.15 19.94
N GLY A 134 -3.05 22.74 18.82
CA GLY A 134 -2.19 22.93 17.64
C GLY A 134 -1.91 21.65 16.84
N LEU A 135 -2.59 20.54 17.15
CA LEU A 135 -2.41 19.24 16.52
C LEU A 135 -3.75 18.71 15.98
N PRO A 136 -3.74 17.96 14.87
CA PRO A 136 -4.97 17.39 14.32
C PRO A 136 -5.52 16.27 15.22
N ALA A 137 -6.81 15.95 15.07
CA ALA A 137 -7.50 14.89 15.80
C ALA A 137 -6.93 13.48 15.54
N THR A 138 -6.27 13.30 14.40
CA THR A 138 -5.76 12.01 13.97
C THR A 138 -4.59 11.53 14.84
N PRO A 139 -4.51 10.23 15.17
CA PRO A 139 -3.37 9.69 15.93
C PRO A 139 -2.03 10.03 15.26
N LYS A 140 -1.05 10.43 16.09
CA LYS A 140 0.29 10.75 15.61
C LYS A 140 0.91 9.52 14.93
N LYS A 141 1.64 9.77 13.84
CA LYS A 141 2.42 8.75 13.15
C LYS A 141 3.90 8.94 13.46
N ARG A 142 4.63 7.83 13.60
CA ARG A 142 6.09 7.82 13.74
C ARG A 142 6.71 7.01 12.61
N ARG A 143 7.90 7.43 12.18
CA ARG A 143 8.67 6.71 11.18
C ARG A 143 9.38 5.54 11.86
N VAL A 144 9.06 4.33 11.44
CA VAL A 144 9.64 3.08 11.95
C VAL A 144 10.35 2.39 10.80
N THR A 145 11.53 1.85 11.07
CA THR A 145 12.32 1.06 10.13
C THR A 145 12.09 -0.42 10.40
N SER A 146 11.60 -1.13 9.38
CA SER A 146 11.50 -2.58 9.39
C SER A 146 12.88 -3.23 9.54
N PHE A 147 12.91 -4.51 9.92
CA PHE A 147 14.12 -5.32 9.96
C PHE A 147 14.86 -5.35 8.60
N LEU A 148 14.13 -5.27 7.48
CA LEU A 148 14.70 -5.16 6.13
C LEU A 148 15.24 -3.75 5.81
N GLY A 149 15.18 -2.84 6.79
CA GLY A 149 15.59 -1.44 6.68
C GLY A 149 14.63 -0.55 5.87
N PHE A 150 13.43 -1.03 5.52
CA PHE A 150 12.39 -0.18 4.92
C PHE A 150 11.76 0.73 5.98
N THR A 151 11.82 2.05 5.77
CA THR A 151 11.16 3.04 6.63
C THR A 151 9.68 3.14 6.24
N TYR A 152 8.76 2.97 7.18
CA TYR A 152 7.32 3.19 7.00
C TYR A 152 6.75 4.04 8.15
N GLU A 153 5.62 4.68 7.92
CA GLU A 153 4.91 5.42 8.96
C GLU A 153 3.95 4.48 9.68
N LYS A 154 4.16 4.27 10.99
CA LYS A 154 3.27 3.52 11.87
C LYS A 154 2.49 4.50 12.75
N GLN A 155 1.20 4.23 12.98
CA GLN A 155 0.43 4.94 14.01
C GLN A 155 0.96 4.56 15.40
N VAL A 156 1.00 5.52 16.32
CA VAL A 156 1.41 5.25 17.71
C VAL A 156 0.29 4.48 18.41
N GLU A 157 0.67 3.41 19.10
CA GLU A 157 -0.24 2.58 19.89
C GLU A 157 -0.24 3.02 21.36
N GLU A 158 -1.33 2.72 22.06
CA GLU A 158 -1.45 2.98 23.49
C GLU A 158 -0.82 1.82 24.27
N HIS A 159 0.10 2.12 25.18
CA HIS A 159 0.74 1.13 26.04
C HIS A 159 0.40 1.41 27.51
N VAL A 160 0.17 0.34 28.29
CA VAL A 160 -0.16 0.44 29.72
C VAL A 160 1.03 0.91 30.55
N LEU A 161 2.22 0.40 30.22
CA LEU A 161 3.47 0.72 30.91
C LEU A 161 4.40 1.49 29.97
N PRO A 162 5.25 2.38 30.52
CA PRO A 162 6.20 3.11 29.71
C PRO A 162 7.35 2.17 29.28
N HIS A 163 8.05 2.57 28.22
CA HIS A 163 9.05 1.74 27.56
C HIS A 163 10.21 1.33 28.48
N GLU A 164 10.57 2.17 29.47
CA GLU A 164 11.68 1.87 30.38
C GLU A 164 11.46 0.56 31.17
N ILE A 165 10.21 0.18 31.40
CA ILE A 165 9.83 -1.05 32.13
C ILE A 165 9.71 -2.23 31.16
N THR A 166 8.99 -2.06 30.05
CA THR A 166 8.74 -3.12 29.07
C THR A 166 10.02 -3.50 28.32
N LYS A 167 11.00 -2.59 28.20
CA LYS A 167 12.24 -2.71 27.42
C LYS A 167 12.06 -2.96 25.91
N GLU A 168 10.82 -3.09 25.46
CA GLU A 168 10.47 -3.19 24.04
C GLU A 168 10.10 -1.79 23.53
N LYS A 169 10.90 -1.25 22.61
CA LYS A 169 10.56 -0.03 21.89
C LYS A 169 10.28 -0.37 20.44
N GLU A 170 9.02 -0.35 20.06
CA GLU A 170 8.62 -0.71 18.70
C GLU A 170 9.12 0.28 17.63
N TYR A 171 9.61 1.45 18.04
CA TYR A 171 9.89 2.60 17.17
C TYR A 171 11.35 3.06 17.19
N GLU A 172 12.29 2.15 17.43
CA GLU A 172 13.71 2.43 17.26
C GLU A 172 14.17 2.21 15.82
N ILE A 173 15.21 2.93 15.43
CA ILE A 173 15.92 2.62 14.19
C ILE A 173 16.82 1.43 14.52
N PRO A 174 16.50 0.19 14.09
CA PRO A 174 17.38 -0.92 14.36
C PRO A 174 18.69 -0.68 13.61
N TYR A 175 19.76 -1.28 14.10
CA TYR A 175 20.97 -1.37 13.30
C TYR A 175 20.65 -2.16 12.02
N LEU A 176 20.98 -1.60 10.86
CA LEU A 176 20.76 -2.27 9.59
C LEU A 176 21.95 -3.19 9.31
N ASP A 177 21.69 -4.48 9.18
CA ASP A 177 22.68 -5.45 8.74
C ASP A 177 23.09 -5.20 7.27
N GLU A 178 24.25 -5.72 6.86
CA GLU A 178 24.72 -5.60 5.47
C GLU A 178 23.71 -6.20 4.47
N ASP A 179 23.03 -7.27 4.87
CA ASP A 179 21.98 -7.91 4.08
C ASP A 179 20.78 -6.98 3.86
N ALA A 180 20.36 -6.24 4.89
CA ALA A 180 19.29 -5.24 4.77
C ALA A 180 19.70 -4.13 3.80
N TYR A 181 20.96 -3.69 3.83
CA TYR A 181 21.48 -2.70 2.88
C TYR A 181 21.48 -3.22 1.44
N MET A 182 21.94 -4.46 1.22
CA MET A 182 21.93 -5.10 -0.09
C MET A 182 20.49 -5.24 -0.63
N MET A 183 19.55 -5.64 0.22
CA MET A 183 18.14 -5.74 -0.15
C MET A 183 17.54 -4.39 -0.53
N GLN A 184 17.86 -3.30 0.17
CA GLN A 184 17.42 -1.96 -0.23
C GLN A 184 17.97 -1.53 -1.58
N LYS A 185 19.24 -1.85 -1.86
CA LYS A 185 19.86 -1.57 -3.15
C LYS A 185 19.15 -2.31 -4.27
N LEU A 186 18.97 -3.63 -4.12
CA LEU A 186 18.26 -4.47 -5.10
C LEU A 186 16.82 -4.01 -5.29
N TRP A 187 16.14 -3.59 -4.22
CA TRP A 187 14.78 -3.05 -4.30
C TRP A 187 14.72 -1.73 -5.07
N LYS A 188 15.68 -0.81 -4.84
CA LYS A 188 15.77 0.44 -5.60
C LYS A 188 16.03 0.18 -7.09
N GLU A 189 16.89 -0.78 -7.42
CA GLU A 189 17.14 -1.21 -8.80
C GLU A 189 15.87 -1.82 -9.42
N LYS A 190 15.18 -2.72 -8.71
CA LYS A 190 13.91 -3.31 -9.15
C LYS A 190 12.85 -2.25 -9.39
N LYS A 191 12.63 -1.33 -8.44
CA LYS A 191 11.63 -0.26 -8.57
C LYS A 191 11.95 0.67 -9.73
N TYR A 192 13.22 1.01 -9.90
CA TYR A 192 13.67 1.78 -11.07
C TYR A 192 13.32 1.10 -12.39
N TRP A 193 13.51 -0.22 -12.49
CA TRP A 193 13.11 -0.97 -13.68
C TRP A 193 11.59 -1.00 -13.88
N GLN A 194 10.81 -1.16 -12.81
CA GLN A 194 9.34 -1.11 -12.87
C GLN A 194 8.82 0.26 -13.32
N ASP A 195 9.41 1.35 -12.82
CA ASP A 195 9.03 2.71 -13.21
C ASP A 195 9.31 2.97 -14.70
N ILE A 196 10.42 2.44 -15.22
CA ILE A 196 10.72 2.48 -16.66
C ILE A 196 9.67 1.71 -17.45
N GLU A 197 9.34 0.49 -17.03
CA GLU A 197 8.36 -0.35 -17.73
C GLU A 197 6.97 0.31 -17.74
N LEU A 198 6.56 0.88 -16.61
CA LEU A 198 5.31 1.64 -16.49
C LEU A 198 5.32 2.89 -17.37
N GLY A 199 6.44 3.60 -17.46
CA GLY A 199 6.62 4.72 -18.38
C GLY A 199 6.51 4.28 -19.85
N ASN A 200 7.13 3.16 -20.20
CA ASN A 200 7.03 2.57 -21.55
C ASN A 200 5.59 2.17 -21.88
N MET A 201 4.85 1.58 -20.93
CA MET A 201 3.44 1.23 -21.11
C MET A 201 2.56 2.47 -21.33
N LYS A 202 2.78 3.55 -20.58
CA LYS A 202 2.05 4.81 -20.77
C LYS A 202 2.30 5.43 -22.14
N LEU A 203 3.55 5.48 -22.57
CA LEU A 203 3.91 5.97 -23.91
C LEU A 203 3.25 5.14 -25.01
N LEU A 204 3.22 3.81 -24.86
CA LEU A 204 2.51 2.92 -25.78
C LEU A 204 0.99 3.16 -25.79
N GLU A 205 0.40 3.52 -24.65
CA GLU A 205 -1.01 3.86 -24.54
C GLU A 205 -1.34 5.19 -25.23
N GLU A 206 -0.49 6.22 -25.07
CA GLU A 206 -0.62 7.52 -25.74
C GLU A 206 -0.50 7.40 -27.26
N GLN A 207 0.35 6.51 -27.76
CA GLN A 207 0.53 6.27 -29.19
C GLN A 207 -0.59 5.42 -29.84
N ARG A 208 -1.63 5.04 -29.09
CA ARG A 208 -2.74 4.24 -29.64
C ARG A 208 -3.61 5.08 -30.59
N ASN A 209 -3.85 4.54 -31.79
CA ASN A 209 -4.79 5.13 -32.74
C ASN A 209 -6.25 4.79 -32.38
N ASN A 210 -7.20 5.66 -32.73
CA ASN A 210 -8.65 5.43 -32.54
C ASN A 210 -9.15 4.09 -33.12
N ASN A 211 -8.61 3.68 -34.27
CA ASN A 211 -8.93 2.39 -34.88
C ASN A 211 -8.44 1.19 -34.04
N GLN A 212 -7.31 1.32 -33.34
CA GLN A 212 -6.79 0.28 -32.43
C GLN A 212 -7.62 0.20 -31.14
N VAL A 213 -8.11 1.35 -30.65
CA VAL A 213 -9.04 1.40 -29.51
C VAL A 213 -10.39 0.77 -29.88
N LYS A 214 -10.89 1.02 -31.09
CA LYS A 214 -12.17 0.49 -31.59
C LYS A 214 -12.14 -1.02 -31.82
N HIS A 215 -10.99 -1.57 -32.25
CA HIS A 215 -10.83 -3.00 -32.52
C HIS A 215 -9.93 -3.67 -31.48
N ARG A 216 -10.35 -3.71 -30.20
CA ARG A 216 -9.67 -4.42 -29.09
C ARG A 216 -9.53 -5.95 -29.27
N ARG A 217 -9.70 -6.47 -30.49
CA ARG A 217 -9.71 -7.91 -30.82
C ARG A 217 -8.46 -8.38 -31.57
N SER A 218 -7.56 -7.50 -31.99
CA SER A 218 -6.28 -7.94 -32.57
C SER A 218 -5.35 -8.43 -31.46
N LEU A 219 -4.66 -9.55 -31.70
CA LEU A 219 -3.57 -10.06 -30.86
C LEU A 219 -2.62 -8.91 -30.48
N ARG A 220 -2.15 -8.90 -29.21
CA ARG A 220 -1.16 -7.94 -28.72
C ARG A 220 -0.01 -7.92 -29.73
N ARG A 221 0.26 -6.78 -30.38
CA ARG A 221 1.49 -6.64 -31.17
C ARG A 221 2.64 -6.81 -30.20
N VAL A 222 3.35 -7.92 -30.32
CA VAL A 222 4.63 -8.11 -29.65
C VAL A 222 5.65 -7.39 -30.54
N TYR A 223 6.27 -6.34 -30.02
CA TYR A 223 7.41 -5.74 -30.69
C TYR A 223 8.58 -6.70 -30.55
N ASN A 224 9.17 -7.12 -31.67
CA ASN A 224 10.36 -7.97 -31.64
C ASN A 224 11.59 -7.19 -31.17
N ASP A 225 11.60 -5.87 -31.43
CA ASP A 225 12.69 -4.97 -31.08
C ASP A 225 12.20 -3.63 -30.49
N ILE A 226 12.91 -3.16 -29.47
CA ILE A 226 12.61 -1.91 -28.74
C ILE A 226 12.74 -0.65 -29.63
N SER A 227 13.55 -0.71 -30.69
CA SER A 227 13.72 0.38 -31.67
C SER A 227 12.47 0.68 -32.49
N GLN A 228 11.51 -0.25 -32.52
CA GLN A 228 10.26 -0.13 -33.29
C GLN A 228 9.28 0.87 -32.67
N VAL A 229 9.49 1.27 -31.41
CA VAL A 229 8.63 2.22 -30.69
C VAL A 229 9.35 3.57 -30.58
N LYS A 230 8.80 4.59 -31.25
CA LYS A 230 9.36 5.95 -31.27
C LYS A 230 9.33 6.54 -29.85
N GLY A 231 10.48 6.97 -29.32
CA GLY A 231 10.62 7.52 -27.96
C GLY A 231 11.10 6.52 -26.90
N LEU A 232 11.12 5.22 -27.20
CA LEU A 232 11.58 4.17 -26.27
C LEU A 232 13.10 3.92 -26.42
N ARG A 233 13.95 4.89 -26.05
CA ARG A 233 15.42 4.68 -25.95
C ARG A 233 16.25 5.81 -25.35
N GLU A 234 15.70 7.01 -25.20
CA GLU A 234 16.50 8.18 -24.79
C GLU A 234 16.95 8.11 -23.32
N ALA A 235 16.15 7.50 -22.44
CA ALA A 235 16.50 7.34 -21.03
C ALA A 235 17.51 6.22 -20.75
N PHE A 236 17.46 5.11 -21.51
CA PHE A 236 18.26 3.91 -21.26
C PHE A 236 19.72 4.11 -21.66
N THR A 237 19.96 4.69 -22.84
CA THR A 237 21.31 4.90 -23.38
C THR A 237 22.09 5.99 -22.64
N GLN A 238 21.43 7.08 -22.21
CA GLN A 238 22.11 8.17 -21.49
C GLN A 238 22.49 7.81 -20.05
N LYS A 239 21.66 7.03 -19.35
CA LYS A 239 21.90 6.70 -17.93
C LYS A 239 22.83 5.51 -17.76
N HIS A 240 22.76 4.50 -18.62
CA HIS A 240 23.71 3.37 -18.62
C HIS A 240 25.15 3.87 -18.91
N ASN A 241 25.29 4.82 -19.83
CA ASN A 241 26.58 5.48 -20.09
C ASN A 241 27.05 6.37 -18.91
N ARG A 242 26.15 6.98 -18.15
CA ARG A 242 26.50 7.70 -16.90
C ARG A 242 26.90 6.75 -15.77
N PHE A 243 26.23 5.61 -15.64
CA PHE A 243 26.52 4.62 -14.60
C PHE A 243 27.88 3.93 -14.84
N ILE A 244 28.18 3.54 -16.09
CA ILE A 244 29.49 3.02 -16.50
C ILE A 244 30.60 4.06 -16.28
N LYS A 245 30.38 5.33 -16.70
CA LYS A 245 31.34 6.41 -16.46
C LYS A 245 31.55 6.71 -14.97
N GLY A 246 30.52 6.54 -14.14
CA GLY A 246 30.60 6.70 -12.69
C GLY A 246 31.38 5.58 -12.01
N HIS A 247 31.18 4.33 -12.42
CA HIS A 247 31.94 3.17 -11.93
C HIS A 247 33.41 3.25 -12.30
N GLN A 248 33.72 3.56 -13.58
CA GLN A 248 35.11 3.74 -14.02
C GLN A 248 35.81 4.89 -13.30
N LYS A 249 35.13 6.02 -13.04
CA LYS A 249 35.73 7.13 -12.26
C LYS A 249 36.04 6.73 -10.81
N LYS A 250 35.17 5.95 -10.17
CA LYS A 250 35.41 5.45 -8.79
C LYS A 250 36.56 4.47 -8.74
N GLU A 251 36.65 3.53 -9.68
CA GLU A 251 37.76 2.58 -9.78
C GLU A 251 39.09 3.30 -10.06
N ILE A 252 39.11 4.28 -10.98
CA ILE A 252 40.31 5.09 -11.26
C ILE A 252 40.71 5.92 -10.02
N SER A 253 39.76 6.51 -9.29
CA SER A 253 40.05 7.22 -8.03
C SER A 253 40.65 6.31 -6.97
N ILE A 254 40.12 5.11 -6.79
CA ILE A 254 40.65 4.12 -5.83
C ILE A 254 42.06 3.69 -6.25
N PHE A 255 42.31 3.45 -7.54
CA PHE A 255 43.61 3.07 -8.07
C PHE A 255 44.67 4.18 -7.93
N ILE A 256 44.28 5.45 -8.13
CA ILE A 256 45.15 6.62 -7.93
C ILE A 256 45.50 6.79 -6.45
N VAL A 257 44.54 6.63 -5.54
CA VAL A 257 44.77 6.70 -4.09
C VAL A 257 45.73 5.59 -3.66
N PHE A 258 45.56 4.37 -4.18
CA PHE A 258 46.43 3.23 -3.88
C PHE A 258 47.85 3.43 -4.42
N LYS A 259 48.01 3.90 -5.68
CA LYS A 259 49.33 4.23 -6.25
C LYS A 259 50.04 5.35 -5.50
N LYS A 260 49.34 6.41 -5.09
CA LYS A 260 49.94 7.48 -4.27
C LYS A 260 50.44 6.94 -2.93
N ARG A 261 49.66 6.08 -2.28
CA ARG A 261 50.04 5.48 -0.99
C ARG A 261 51.25 4.55 -1.12
N LEU A 262 51.32 3.75 -2.19
CA LEU A 262 52.46 2.89 -2.51
C LEU A 262 53.73 3.72 -2.80
N LEU A 263 53.61 4.81 -3.57
CA LEU A 263 54.74 5.69 -3.88
C LEU A 263 55.29 6.36 -2.61
N ILE A 264 54.42 6.85 -1.73
CA ILE A 264 54.82 7.44 -0.44
C ILE A 264 55.57 6.41 0.43
N THR A 265 55.10 5.16 0.48
CA THR A 265 55.80 4.10 1.23
C THR A 265 57.17 3.77 0.65
N ILE A 266 57.30 3.72 -0.68
CA ILE A 266 58.58 3.46 -1.35
C ILE A 266 59.56 4.62 -1.12
N ILE A 267 59.10 5.87 -1.25
CA ILE A 267 59.93 7.05 -0.97
C ILE A 267 60.37 7.07 0.50
N SER A 268 59.47 6.78 1.44
CA SER A 268 59.82 6.69 2.87
C SER A 268 60.86 5.60 3.13
N ALA A 269 60.75 4.44 2.49
CA ALA A 269 61.75 3.37 2.59
C ALA A 269 63.11 3.78 2.01
N LEU A 270 63.13 4.46 0.86
CA LEU A 270 64.36 4.96 0.25
C LEU A 270 65.05 6.04 1.11
N VAL A 271 64.28 6.95 1.71
CA VAL A 271 64.81 7.95 2.64
C VAL A 271 65.42 7.27 3.88
N ARG A 272 64.75 6.25 4.45
CA ARG A 272 65.32 5.47 5.56
C ARG A 272 66.60 4.74 5.16
N CYS A 273 66.65 4.15 3.96
CA CYS A 273 67.86 3.52 3.45
C CYS A 273 69.00 4.53 3.26
N LEU A 274 68.71 5.72 2.73
CA LEU A 274 69.67 6.81 2.61
C LEU A 274 70.16 7.29 3.98
N ASP A 275 69.29 7.42 4.99
CA ASP A 275 69.68 7.77 6.34
C ASP A 275 70.55 6.70 7.00
N ILE A 276 70.27 5.41 6.77
CA ILE A 276 71.10 4.30 7.23
C ILE A 276 72.48 4.36 6.57
N VAL A 277 72.54 4.57 5.25
CA VAL A 277 73.80 4.69 4.51
C VAL A 277 74.60 5.92 4.95
N LYS A 278 73.93 7.04 5.20
CA LYS A 278 74.56 8.29 5.67
C LYS A 278 75.12 8.15 7.09
N LYS A 279 74.41 7.46 7.99
CA LYS A 279 74.92 7.10 9.34
C LYS A 279 76.11 6.15 9.30
N ARG A 280 76.25 5.34 8.23
CA ARG A 280 77.35 4.39 8.05
C ARG A 280 78.60 5.02 7.43
N LEU A 281 78.42 6.00 6.54
CA LEU A 281 79.50 6.74 5.88
C LEU A 281 80.01 7.93 6.70
N PHE A 282 79.17 8.52 7.55
CA PHE A 282 79.54 9.61 8.46
C PHE A 282 79.09 9.24 9.88
N PRO A 283 79.90 8.46 10.62
CA PRO A 283 79.62 8.23 12.03
C PRO A 283 79.70 9.56 12.78
N PRO A 284 78.80 9.81 13.73
CA PRO A 284 78.83 11.06 14.47
C PRO A 284 80.10 11.16 15.34
N ARG A 285 80.63 12.39 15.43
CA ARG A 285 81.93 12.73 16.07
C ARG A 285 82.10 12.23 17.51
N TYR A 286 81.03 11.95 18.24
CA TYR A 286 81.06 11.46 19.62
C TYR A 286 81.58 10.01 19.78
N LEU A 287 81.70 9.24 18.68
CA LEU A 287 82.37 7.92 18.74
C LEU A 287 83.88 7.99 18.54
N LEU A 288 84.44 9.10 18.07
CA LEU A 288 85.88 9.27 17.91
C LEU A 288 86.56 9.72 19.22
N GLU A 289 85.88 10.47 20.08
CA GLU A 289 86.41 10.86 21.40
C GLU A 289 86.56 9.68 22.37
N ASN A 290 85.65 8.70 22.32
CA ASN A 290 85.73 7.53 23.21
C ASN A 290 86.82 6.52 22.80
N ILE A 291 87.27 6.54 21.55
CA ILE A 291 88.36 5.67 21.08
C ILE A 291 89.73 6.27 21.47
N GLN A 292 89.82 7.60 21.55
CA GLN A 292 91.05 8.28 21.95
C GLN A 292 91.33 8.16 23.46
N LEU A 293 90.30 8.12 24.30
CA LEU A 293 90.44 7.93 25.76
C LEU A 293 90.77 6.48 26.19
N GLN A 294 90.61 5.48 25.32
CA GLN A 294 91.00 4.09 25.61
C GLN A 294 92.41 3.72 25.16
N GLN A 295 93.16 4.65 24.56
CA GLN A 295 94.55 4.43 24.14
C GLN A 295 95.57 5.13 25.06
N GLU A 296 95.13 5.82 26.11
CA GLU A 296 96.00 6.54 27.07
C GLU A 296 96.00 5.94 28.50
N GLU A 297 95.55 4.70 28.71
CA GLU A 297 95.81 3.93 29.94
C GLU A 297 96.72 2.71 29.70
#